data_AF-A0A820BYS4-F1
#
_entry.id   AF-A0A820BYS4-F1
#
_cell.length_a   1.000
_cell.length_b   1.000
_cell.length_c   1.000
_cell.angle_alpha   90.00
_cell.angle_beta   90.00
_cell.angle_gamma   90.00
#
_symmetry.space_group_name_H-M   'P 1'
#
loop_
_entity.id
_entity.type
_entity.pdbx_description
1 polymer ?
#
loop_
_entity_poly.entity_id
_entity_poly.type
_entity_poly.pdbx_seq_one_letter_code
_entity_poly.pdbx_strand_id
1 'polypeptide(L)'
;EVRKDVSGQFQIAMLLGDVDERVKLLRQCNQKSLAYVMAATHGLDEQAEQLKESLDDKVPEVNPNAELILPPCPISQQESNWPLLAVSKGFFEGAAIKGTQPAATTGSSTTTAPKFGANVNIDESATTGGDWADDDAQMELDDDDFTKEKGRGNQDENETGEGWGDSELELPADLDVPDVAGDEDDTGGFFVAPTKGQSVPQMWTQNSKLPVDHVLSGSFETAMRLLHDQVGIVSFEEYKQIFLQIYSRSRTAYTALPSLPALYAYPLRNWRDAHSPKLFLPAVGLKLEELVGRLQAAYRLTTNGKFQEAVLIFRSILLTVPLLVVESRQDILESQQLIEICKEYIVGLQMSMAKKDLAKDDEKRSCELAAYFTHVQLQPIHKIMTLKSALNQAFKLKNYKAASSFAKRLLELGPTPEVAQQTRKVLSVCEKNPIDEQPMNYDEYNPFDICAASYVPIYRGNPVVKCPLSGAAYLPEYKGQLCRVTKATEIGKESLGLRISMSQFR
;
A
#
# COMPACT_ATOMS: atom_id res chain seq x y z
N GLU A 1 48.19 20.72 29.15
CA GLU A 1 49.22 21.33 30.02
C GLU A 1 50.45 20.46 30.32
N VAL A 2 50.33 19.30 31.00
CA VAL A 2 51.44 18.57 31.67
C VAL A 2 52.74 18.40 30.85
N ARG A 3 52.66 18.19 29.53
CA ARG A 3 53.84 18.01 28.64
C ARG A 3 54.44 19.32 28.07
N LYS A 4 53.81 20.48 28.32
CA LYS A 4 54.15 21.81 27.73
C LYS A 4 54.18 21.90 26.20
N ASP A 5 53.74 20.87 25.47
CA ASP A 5 53.60 20.89 24.02
C ASP A 5 52.39 21.75 23.61
N VAL A 6 52.65 22.99 23.21
CA VAL A 6 51.62 23.94 22.76
C VAL A 6 51.07 23.59 21.37
N SER A 7 51.87 22.92 20.52
CA SER A 7 51.46 22.51 19.17
C SER A 7 50.41 21.41 19.23
N GLY A 8 50.68 20.35 20.00
CA GLY A 8 49.71 19.26 20.23
C GLY A 8 48.42 19.75 20.91
N GLN A 9 48.52 20.71 21.84
CA GLN A 9 47.34 21.32 22.45
C GLN A 9 46.50 22.13 21.43
N PHE A 10 47.14 22.91 20.57
CA PHE A 10 46.43 23.64 19.51
C PHE A 10 45.75 22.70 18.50
N GLN A 11 46.41 21.58 18.13
CA GLN A 11 45.83 20.56 17.26
C GLN A 11 44.62 19.86 17.91
N ILE A 12 44.67 19.58 19.22
CA ILE A 12 43.54 18.99 19.96
C ILE A 12 42.36 19.98 20.03
N ALA A 13 42.60 21.25 20.37
CA ALA A 13 41.56 22.29 20.36
C ALA A 13 41.00 22.52 18.93
N MET A 14 41.82 22.38 17.89
CA MET A 14 41.38 22.42 16.50
C MET A 14 40.40 21.28 16.16
N LEU A 15 40.71 20.04 16.59
CA LEU A 15 39.88 18.86 16.36
C LEU A 15 38.60 18.82 17.23
N LEU A 16 38.65 19.37 18.46
CA LEU A 16 37.52 19.40 19.38
C LEU A 16 36.52 20.54 19.12
N GLY A 17 36.86 21.50 18.26
CA GLY A 17 36.02 22.68 18.00
C GLY A 17 36.20 23.84 18.98
N ASP A 18 36.95 23.66 20.07
CA ASP A 18 37.17 24.71 21.08
C ASP A 18 37.97 25.87 20.50
N VAL A 19 37.34 27.05 20.40
CA VAL A 19 37.96 28.30 19.94
C VAL A 19 38.63 29.07 21.08
N ASP A 20 38.12 28.91 22.29
CA ASP A 20 38.54 29.63 23.48
C ASP A 20 39.95 29.19 23.89
N GLU A 21 40.24 27.89 23.85
CA GLU A 21 41.60 27.35 24.00
C GLU A 21 42.52 27.79 22.86
N ARG A 22 42.07 27.87 21.59
CA ARG A 22 42.89 28.37 20.47
C ARG A 22 43.35 29.81 20.73
N VAL A 23 42.45 30.70 21.12
CA VAL A 23 42.76 32.11 21.41
C VAL A 23 43.72 32.21 22.61
N LYS A 24 43.50 31.43 23.67
CA LYS A 24 44.41 31.36 24.85
C LYS A 24 45.81 30.86 24.48
N LEU A 25 45.93 29.80 23.68
CA LEU A 25 47.21 29.23 23.24
C LEU A 25 47.97 30.19 22.31
N LEU A 26 47.28 30.86 21.38
CA LEU A 26 47.89 31.87 20.51
C LEU A 26 48.38 33.11 21.29
N ARG A 27 47.62 33.53 22.31
CA ARG A 27 48.04 34.58 23.26
C ARG A 27 49.30 34.16 24.03
N GLN A 28 49.42 32.90 24.47
CA GLN A 28 50.63 32.35 25.09
C GLN A 28 51.83 32.28 24.13
N CYS A 29 51.59 32.00 22.84
CA CYS A 29 52.63 32.02 21.80
C CYS A 29 53.03 33.43 21.30
N ASN A 30 52.55 34.51 21.93
CA ASN A 30 52.71 35.89 21.47
C ASN A 30 52.15 36.19 20.05
N GLN A 31 51.37 35.28 19.45
CA GLN A 31 50.74 35.46 18.14
C GLN A 31 49.43 36.26 18.26
N LYS A 32 49.52 37.42 18.92
CA LYS A 32 48.38 38.28 19.28
C LYS A 32 47.49 38.69 18.09
N SER A 33 48.09 38.97 16.93
CA SER A 33 47.35 39.36 15.72
C SER A 33 46.47 38.23 15.20
N LEU A 34 46.96 36.98 15.23
CA LEU A 34 46.18 35.82 14.84
C LEU A 34 45.12 35.47 15.89
N ALA A 35 45.44 35.63 17.18
CA ALA A 35 44.49 35.49 18.27
C ALA A 35 43.33 36.50 18.15
N TYR A 36 43.62 37.76 17.80
CA TYR A 36 42.61 38.80 17.56
C TYR A 36 41.68 38.42 16.39
N VAL A 37 42.26 38.00 15.25
CA VAL A 37 41.46 37.58 14.08
C VAL A 37 40.57 36.38 14.42
N MET A 38 41.06 35.36 15.14
CA MET A 38 40.21 34.25 15.55
C MET A 38 39.10 34.67 16.53
N ALA A 39 39.39 35.53 17.50
CA ALA A 39 38.39 36.03 18.44
C ALA A 39 37.28 36.83 17.72
N ALA A 40 37.66 37.75 16.82
CA ALA A 40 36.73 38.58 16.07
C ALA A 40 35.95 37.79 14.99
N THR A 41 36.53 36.74 14.39
CA THR A 41 35.83 35.84 13.45
C THR A 41 34.78 34.96 14.15
N HIS A 42 34.95 34.68 15.44
CA HIS A 42 34.10 33.75 16.18
C HIS A 42 33.27 34.40 17.31
N GLY A 43 33.16 35.73 17.33
CA GLY A 43 32.29 36.47 18.26
C GLY A 43 32.75 36.51 19.72
N LEU A 44 34.05 36.38 19.98
CA LEU A 44 34.64 36.47 21.33
C LEU A 44 35.07 37.91 21.64
N ASP A 45 34.10 38.83 21.60
CA ASP A 45 34.34 40.28 21.58
C ASP A 45 35.18 40.78 22.78
N GLU A 46 34.89 40.32 24.01
CA GLU A 46 35.66 40.69 25.21
C GLU A 46 37.15 40.31 25.12
N GLN A 47 37.49 39.22 24.43
CA GLN A 47 38.88 38.81 24.21
C GLN A 47 39.49 39.53 23.00
N ALA A 48 38.68 39.85 21.98
CA ALA A 48 39.11 40.66 20.84
C ALA A 48 39.52 42.08 21.29
N GLU A 49 38.73 42.75 22.15
CA GLU A 49 39.06 44.08 22.65
C GLU A 49 40.35 44.09 23.50
N GLN A 50 40.50 43.16 24.45
CA GLN A 50 41.74 43.00 25.23
C GLN A 50 42.99 42.73 24.37
N LEU A 51 42.83 42.03 23.24
CA LEU A 51 43.92 41.76 22.31
C LEU A 51 44.23 43.00 21.45
N LYS A 52 43.22 43.77 21.06
CA LYS A 52 43.30 45.02 20.29
C LYS A 52 44.04 46.13 21.04
N GLU A 53 43.75 46.34 22.33
CA GLU A 53 44.53 47.24 23.19
C GLU A 53 46.01 46.86 23.30
N SER A 54 46.35 45.61 22.97
CA SER A 54 47.70 45.07 23.06
C SER A 54 48.45 45.01 21.71
N LEU A 55 47.93 45.67 20.68
CA LEU A 55 48.40 45.68 19.29
C LEU A 55 48.58 47.13 18.78
N ASP A 56 49.81 47.56 18.52
CA ASP A 56 50.06 48.88 17.90
C ASP A 56 49.70 48.87 16.41
N ASP A 57 48.74 49.71 16.02
CA ASP A 57 48.41 50.23 14.67
C ASP A 57 48.30 49.26 13.46
N LYS A 58 48.39 47.95 13.64
CA LYS A 58 48.21 46.93 12.58
C LYS A 58 47.20 45.86 12.96
N VAL A 59 45.95 46.30 13.12
CA VAL A 59 44.77 45.43 13.22
C VAL A 59 44.49 44.82 11.84
N PRO A 60 44.48 43.49 11.66
CA PRO A 60 44.10 42.87 10.39
C PRO A 60 42.59 42.97 10.15
N GLU A 61 42.19 43.11 8.88
CA GLU A 61 40.78 43.04 8.49
C GLU A 61 40.23 41.62 8.66
N VAL A 62 38.97 41.52 9.09
CA VAL A 62 38.28 40.26 9.39
C VAL A 62 37.32 39.92 8.25
N ASN A 63 37.43 38.71 7.70
CA ASN A 63 36.55 38.26 6.62
C ASN A 63 35.15 37.90 7.17
N PRO A 64 34.06 38.56 6.72
CA PRO A 64 32.73 38.34 7.28
C PRO A 64 32.11 36.96 6.93
N ASN A 65 32.69 36.23 5.98
CA ASN A 65 32.19 34.92 5.51
C ASN A 65 33.01 33.73 6.05
N ALA A 66 33.75 33.92 7.15
CA ALA A 66 34.65 32.90 7.69
C ALA A 66 33.96 31.99 8.74
N GLU A 67 33.44 30.85 8.28
CA GLU A 67 32.76 29.87 9.14
C GLU A 67 33.73 28.94 9.92
N LEU A 68 33.29 28.44 11.08
CA LEU A 68 34.05 27.49 11.89
C LEU A 68 33.98 26.08 11.29
N ILE A 69 35.02 25.69 10.56
CA ILE A 69 35.18 24.31 10.07
C ILE A 69 35.42 23.37 11.25
N LEU A 70 34.45 22.49 11.51
CA LEU A 70 34.51 21.39 12.46
C LEU A 70 34.73 20.06 11.71
N PRO A 71 35.57 19.14 12.22
CA PRO A 71 35.59 17.78 11.67
C PRO A 71 34.25 17.08 11.97
N PRO A 72 33.74 16.24 11.07
CA PRO A 72 32.49 15.52 11.30
C PRO A 72 32.63 14.57 12.49
N CYS A 73 31.66 14.62 13.43
CA CYS A 73 31.66 13.74 14.59
C CYS A 73 31.60 12.26 14.15
N PRO A 74 32.52 11.39 14.63
CA PRO A 74 32.59 10.00 14.18
C PRO A 74 31.35 9.21 14.63
N ILE A 75 30.51 8.85 13.65
CA ILE A 75 29.23 8.14 13.85
C ILE A 75 29.44 6.74 14.49
N SER A 76 30.63 6.18 14.40
CA SER A 76 31.01 4.91 15.03
C SER A 76 32.16 5.13 16.01
N GLN A 77 31.91 4.86 17.29
CA GLN A 77 32.94 4.81 18.33
C GLN A 77 33.80 3.56 18.13
N GLN A 78 34.98 3.70 17.52
CA GLN A 78 35.97 2.62 17.47
C GLN A 78 36.74 2.52 18.81
N GLU A 79 36.03 2.11 19.86
CA GLU A 79 36.63 1.80 21.18
C GLU A 79 37.52 0.54 21.13
N SER A 80 37.37 -0.27 20.08
CA SER A 80 38.28 -1.37 19.76
C SER A 80 39.67 -0.85 19.41
N ASN A 81 40.59 -0.88 20.38
CA ASN A 81 42.02 -0.72 20.12
C ASN A 81 42.44 -1.58 18.91
N TRP A 82 43.18 -0.96 17.99
CA TRP A 82 43.76 -1.65 16.83
C TRP A 82 44.49 -2.92 17.30
N PRO A 83 44.34 -4.09 16.64
CA PRO A 83 44.92 -5.33 17.12
C PRO A 83 46.44 -5.21 17.24
N LEU A 84 46.90 -5.02 18.49
CA LEU A 84 48.30 -4.92 18.82
C LEU A 84 48.96 -6.26 18.51
N LEU A 85 49.95 -6.24 17.62
CA LEU A 85 50.84 -7.37 17.41
C LEU A 85 51.34 -7.84 18.78
N ALA A 86 51.17 -9.13 19.07
CA ALA A 86 51.56 -9.72 20.33
C ALA A 86 53.10 -9.78 20.41
N VAL A 87 53.72 -8.67 20.80
CA VAL A 87 55.16 -8.58 21.05
C VAL A 87 55.49 -9.54 22.18
N SER A 88 56.08 -10.68 21.83
CA SER A 88 56.57 -11.63 22.82
C SER A 88 57.65 -10.96 23.65
N LYS A 89 57.45 -10.94 24.97
CA LYS A 89 58.41 -10.32 25.90
C LYS A 89 59.77 -10.96 25.73
N GLY A 90 60.76 -10.15 25.34
CA GLY A 90 62.13 -10.62 25.14
C GLY A 90 62.70 -11.18 26.44
N PHE A 91 63.54 -12.20 26.34
CA PHE A 91 64.09 -12.96 27.48
C PHE A 91 64.76 -12.09 28.56
N PHE A 92 65.24 -10.90 28.18
CA PHE A 92 65.83 -9.90 29.09
C PHE A 92 64.84 -9.14 29.98
N GLU A 93 63.55 -9.06 29.63
CA GLU A 93 62.57 -8.28 30.40
C GLU A 93 62.23 -8.95 31.76
N GLY A 94 62.38 -10.28 31.85
CA GLY A 94 62.05 -11.07 33.03
C GLY A 94 62.94 -10.81 34.27
N ALA A 95 64.05 -10.08 34.12
CA ALA A 95 64.95 -9.76 35.23
C ALA A 95 64.50 -8.54 36.06
N ALA A 96 63.69 -7.63 35.50
CA ALA A 96 63.37 -6.34 36.11
C ALA A 96 62.15 -6.34 37.03
N ILE A 97 61.25 -7.33 36.92
CA ILE A 97 59.95 -7.33 37.62
C ILE A 97 59.83 -8.52 38.58
N LYS A 98 60.79 -8.61 39.51
CA LYS A 98 60.72 -9.53 40.67
C LYS A 98 60.36 -8.75 41.95
N GLY A 99 59.38 -7.85 41.85
CA GLY A 99 59.09 -6.80 42.84
C GLY A 99 57.66 -6.72 43.38
N THR A 100 56.65 -7.26 42.70
CA THR A 100 55.26 -7.38 43.20
C THR A 100 54.53 -8.48 42.43
N GLN A 101 53.81 -9.36 43.13
CA GLN A 101 52.87 -10.31 42.49
C GLN A 101 51.43 -9.78 42.48
N PRO A 102 50.56 -10.28 41.58
CA PRO A 102 49.21 -9.76 41.38
C PRO A 102 48.09 -10.68 41.91
N ALA A 103 46.86 -10.18 41.86
CA ALA A 103 45.66 -10.96 41.52
C ALA A 103 44.87 -10.12 40.49
N ALA A 104 44.66 -10.54 39.23
CA ALA A 104 44.02 -11.75 38.72
C ALA A 104 42.51 -11.77 39.09
N THR A 105 41.55 -11.56 38.17
CA THR A 105 41.07 -12.45 37.07
C THR A 105 40.66 -13.84 37.59
N THR A 106 39.51 -14.44 37.27
CA THR A 106 38.50 -14.24 36.19
C THR A 106 37.17 -14.83 36.73
N GLY A 107 35.95 -14.53 36.25
CA GLY A 107 35.40 -14.79 34.92
C GLY A 107 35.05 -16.28 34.69
N SER A 108 33.77 -16.69 34.82
CA SER A 108 33.08 -17.71 33.99
C SER A 108 31.61 -17.96 34.43
N SER A 109 30.84 -18.61 33.56
CA SER A 109 29.40 -18.91 33.60
C SER A 109 28.92 -20.01 34.57
N THR A 110 27.65 -19.95 35.00
CA THR A 110 26.75 -21.13 34.94
C THR A 110 25.25 -20.74 34.88
N THR A 111 24.41 -21.71 34.55
CA THR A 111 22.97 -21.60 34.27
C THR A 111 22.05 -21.81 35.48
N THR A 112 20.90 -21.12 35.51
CA THR A 112 19.63 -21.65 36.05
C THR A 112 18.42 -20.91 35.46
N ALA A 113 17.27 -21.58 35.37
CA ALA A 113 15.98 -20.97 35.02
C ALA A 113 15.16 -20.69 36.29
N PRO A 114 14.10 -19.87 36.20
CA PRO A 114 12.79 -20.44 36.54
C PRO A 114 11.67 -20.09 35.54
N LYS A 115 10.55 -20.79 35.70
CA LYS A 115 9.29 -20.57 34.97
C LYS A 115 8.53 -19.38 35.59
N PHE A 116 7.71 -18.71 34.78
CA PHE A 116 6.35 -18.34 35.18
C PHE A 116 5.45 -18.33 33.94
N GLY A 117 4.14 -18.47 34.13
CA GLY A 117 3.17 -18.43 33.04
C GLY A 117 1.80 -17.96 33.54
N ALA A 118 1.00 -17.43 32.61
CA ALA A 118 -0.38 -17.03 32.86
C ALA A 118 -1.21 -17.29 31.59
N ASN A 119 -2.17 -18.21 31.67
CA ASN A 119 -3.24 -18.30 30.67
C ASN A 119 -4.24 -17.18 30.93
N VAL A 120 -4.70 -16.52 29.87
CA VAL A 120 -5.97 -15.80 29.87
C VAL A 120 -6.73 -16.21 28.60
N ASN A 121 -7.61 -17.20 28.74
CA ASN A 121 -8.71 -17.37 27.79
C ASN A 121 -9.77 -16.32 28.12
N ILE A 122 -10.29 -15.64 27.10
CA ILE A 122 -11.62 -15.04 27.14
C ILE A 122 -12.33 -15.55 25.89
N ASP A 123 -13.50 -16.13 26.09
CA ASP A 123 -14.42 -16.60 25.06
C ASP A 123 -15.83 -16.09 25.41
N GLU A 124 -16.73 -16.07 24.43
CA GLU A 124 -18.19 -15.84 24.50
C GLU A 124 -18.77 -14.86 25.57
N SER A 125 -19.57 -13.84 25.19
CA SER A 125 -20.78 -14.04 24.39
C SER A 125 -21.50 -12.73 24.01
N ALA A 126 -22.37 -12.87 23.01
CA ALA A 126 -23.56 -12.08 22.66
C ALA A 126 -23.89 -10.75 23.37
N THR A 127 -24.21 -9.73 22.56
CA THR A 127 -25.56 -9.14 22.63
C THR A 127 -26.05 -8.74 21.22
N THR A 128 -27.36 -8.90 20.96
CA THR A 128 -28.01 -8.51 19.70
C THR A 128 -28.70 -7.15 19.81
N GLY A 129 -28.49 -6.29 18.81
CA GLY A 129 -29.27 -5.07 18.57
C GLY A 129 -28.62 -4.20 17.48
N GLY A 130 -29.36 -3.58 16.56
CA GLY A 130 -30.81 -3.62 16.42
C GLY A 130 -31.40 -2.48 15.58
N ASP A 131 -30.72 -2.02 14.54
CA ASP A 131 -31.04 -0.78 13.83
C ASP A 131 -31.85 -1.00 12.54
N TRP A 132 -33.11 -1.40 12.71
CA TRP A 132 -34.11 -1.61 11.65
C TRP A 132 -35.53 -1.23 12.13
N ALA A 133 -35.64 -0.07 12.77
CA ALA A 133 -36.90 0.57 13.14
C ALA A 133 -36.82 2.07 12.83
N ASP A 134 -37.93 2.68 12.42
CA ASP A 134 -38.00 4.09 12.06
C ASP A 134 -37.82 5.01 13.29
N ASP A 135 -37.27 6.22 13.10
CA ASP A 135 -38.16 7.40 13.14
C ASP A 135 -37.63 8.55 12.24
N ASP A 136 -38.51 9.50 11.93
CA ASP A 136 -38.28 10.63 11.01
C ASP A 136 -37.80 11.92 11.75
N ALA A 137 -37.13 12.80 10.99
CA ALA A 137 -37.05 14.26 11.16
C ALA A 137 -36.61 14.90 12.50
N GLN A 138 -35.45 15.58 12.47
CA GLN A 138 -35.43 17.05 12.53
C GLN A 138 -34.14 17.61 11.88
N MET A 139 -34.19 18.84 11.38
CA MET A 139 -33.09 19.56 10.70
C MET A 139 -32.81 20.92 11.38
N GLU A 140 -31.76 21.63 10.92
CA GLU A 140 -31.61 23.10 10.95
C GLU A 140 -31.39 23.75 12.35
N LEU A 141 -30.62 24.84 12.57
CA LEU A 141 -29.76 25.79 11.80
C LEU A 141 -28.51 26.11 12.69
N ASP A 142 -27.28 26.45 12.26
CA ASP A 142 -26.67 27.47 11.34
C ASP A 142 -26.04 28.67 12.12
N ASP A 143 -25.39 29.64 11.43
CA ASP A 143 -24.69 30.87 11.91
C ASP A 143 -23.30 30.66 12.61
N ASP A 144 -22.25 31.51 12.57
CA ASP A 144 -21.79 32.75 11.87
C ASP A 144 -20.28 32.99 12.27
N ASP A 145 -19.36 33.76 11.65
CA ASP A 145 -18.84 33.87 10.27
C ASP A 145 -17.36 34.38 10.36
N PHE A 146 -17.10 35.64 10.01
CA PHE A 146 -15.90 36.48 10.15
C PHE A 146 -14.54 36.01 9.59
N THR A 147 -14.39 36.26 8.28
CA THR A 147 -13.44 37.23 7.64
C THR A 147 -12.33 37.90 8.52
N LYS A 148 -11.16 38.35 8.04
CA LYS A 148 -10.76 39.06 6.79
C LYS A 148 -9.21 39.04 6.68
N GLU A 149 -8.54 38.72 5.56
CA GLU A 149 -8.27 39.49 4.32
C GLU A 149 -6.98 40.38 4.34
N LYS A 150 -6.27 40.42 3.18
CA LYS A 150 -5.17 41.33 2.73
C LYS A 150 -3.72 41.05 3.23
N GLY A 151 -2.67 41.11 2.39
CA GLY A 151 -2.59 41.07 0.91
C GLY A 151 -1.51 41.96 0.25
N ARG A 152 -1.08 41.62 -0.98
CA ARG A 152 -0.08 42.32 -1.86
C ARG A 152 1.36 42.25 -1.31
N GLY A 153 2.48 42.28 -2.05
CA GLY A 153 2.85 42.32 -3.49
C GLY A 153 4.40 42.42 -3.56
N ASN A 154 5.12 42.57 -4.68
CA ASN A 154 4.83 42.56 -6.12
C ASN A 154 6.19 42.59 -6.89
N GLN A 155 6.35 41.86 -8.02
CA GLN A 155 7.38 42.09 -9.09
C GLN A 155 8.88 41.87 -8.71
N ASP A 156 9.85 41.64 -9.62
CA ASP A 156 9.81 41.28 -11.05
C ASP A 156 11.12 40.60 -11.55
N GLU A 157 11.05 40.05 -12.78
CA GLU A 157 12.09 39.94 -13.83
C GLU A 157 13.56 39.57 -13.51
N ASN A 158 14.06 38.51 -14.18
CA ASN A 158 14.99 38.72 -15.30
C ASN A 158 14.98 37.55 -16.31
N GLU A 159 15.31 37.82 -17.58
CA GLU A 159 15.34 36.84 -18.68
C GLU A 159 16.78 36.55 -19.18
N THR A 160 16.88 35.60 -20.14
CA THR A 160 18.06 35.21 -20.94
C THR A 160 19.17 34.45 -20.17
N GLY A 161 19.88 33.49 -20.78
CA GLY A 161 19.80 32.97 -22.15
C GLY A 161 20.72 31.74 -22.34
N GLU A 162 21.01 31.38 -23.59
CA GLU A 162 21.94 30.31 -24.01
C GLU A 162 21.54 28.85 -23.66
N GLY A 163 21.27 27.94 -24.60
CA GLY A 163 21.32 28.05 -26.07
C GLY A 163 22.47 27.30 -26.74
N TRP A 164 22.92 26.19 -26.16
CA TRP A 164 23.80 25.21 -26.81
C TRP A 164 23.00 23.91 -26.99
N GLY A 165 22.87 23.32 -28.18
CA GLY A 165 23.51 23.66 -29.45
C GLY A 165 23.80 22.36 -30.16
N ASP A 166 22.90 21.92 -31.04
CA ASP A 166 22.98 20.59 -31.64
C ASP A 166 24.26 20.42 -32.47
N SER A 167 24.87 19.24 -32.38
CA SER A 167 26.17 18.93 -32.99
C SER A 167 26.30 17.42 -33.18
N GLU A 168 25.41 16.93 -34.06
CA GLU A 168 25.49 15.65 -34.77
C GLU A 168 26.94 15.35 -35.18
N LEU A 169 27.58 14.41 -34.47
CA LEU A 169 28.97 14.01 -34.75
C LEU A 169 28.97 12.74 -35.59
N GLU A 170 29.04 12.89 -36.92
CA GLU A 170 29.12 11.78 -37.86
C GLU A 170 30.35 10.90 -37.58
N LEU A 171 30.11 9.68 -37.11
CA LEU A 171 31.13 8.64 -36.99
C LEU A 171 31.45 8.09 -38.39
N PRO A 172 32.70 8.16 -38.88
CA PRO A 172 33.04 7.69 -40.22
C PRO A 172 32.85 6.18 -40.32
N ALA A 173 32.03 5.76 -41.29
CA ALA A 173 31.74 4.36 -41.56
C ALA A 173 32.88 3.70 -42.36
N ASP A 174 33.99 3.39 -41.68
CA ASP A 174 35.02 2.42 -42.11
C ASP A 174 35.89 2.00 -40.91
N LEU A 175 35.23 1.39 -39.91
CA LEU A 175 35.88 0.74 -38.76
C LEU A 175 35.33 -0.68 -38.63
N ASP A 176 35.81 -1.57 -39.50
CA ASP A 176 35.68 -3.02 -39.33
C ASP A 176 36.16 -3.41 -37.93
N VAL A 177 35.29 -4.06 -37.16
CA VAL A 177 35.62 -4.59 -35.83
C VAL A 177 36.05 -6.05 -36.02
N PRO A 178 37.33 -6.42 -35.86
CA PRO A 178 37.74 -7.80 -35.95
C PRO A 178 37.14 -8.59 -34.78
N ASP A 179 36.68 -9.81 -35.04
CA ASP A 179 36.13 -10.70 -34.03
C ASP A 179 37.28 -11.29 -33.20
N VAL A 180 37.78 -10.53 -32.22
CA VAL A 180 38.96 -10.91 -31.41
C VAL A 180 38.56 -11.94 -30.34
N ALA A 181 38.47 -13.19 -30.77
CA ALA A 181 38.69 -14.32 -29.89
C ALA A 181 40.19 -14.38 -29.54
N GLY A 182 40.57 -13.68 -28.45
CA GLY A 182 41.94 -13.62 -27.93
C GLY A 182 42.01 -14.13 -26.50
N ASP A 183 42.81 -15.18 -26.30
CA ASP A 183 43.31 -15.62 -24.99
C ASP A 183 44.83 -15.28 -24.93
N GLU A 184 45.46 -15.47 -23.77
CA GLU A 184 46.89 -15.20 -23.48
C GLU A 184 47.31 -13.70 -23.35
N ASP A 185 47.24 -13.22 -22.11
CA ASP A 185 48.24 -12.46 -21.31
C ASP A 185 49.15 -11.32 -21.85
N ASP A 186 49.53 -10.47 -20.90
CA ASP A 186 50.60 -9.44 -20.90
C ASP A 186 50.46 -8.21 -21.83
N THR A 187 49.45 -7.39 -21.54
CA THR A 187 49.59 -5.92 -21.65
C THR A 187 49.09 -5.23 -20.38
N GLY A 188 49.64 -4.05 -20.06
CA GLY A 188 49.43 -3.35 -18.79
C GLY A 188 47.95 -3.16 -18.44
N GLY A 189 47.54 -3.64 -17.25
CA GLY A 189 46.15 -3.94 -16.91
C GLY A 189 45.12 -2.82 -17.14
N PHE A 190 44.44 -2.86 -18.28
CA PHE A 190 43.25 -2.06 -18.56
C PHE A 190 42.07 -2.56 -17.72
N PHE A 191 41.68 -1.81 -16.68
CA PHE A 191 40.47 -2.09 -15.93
C PHE A 191 39.22 -1.71 -16.75
N VAL A 192 38.53 -2.70 -17.29
CA VAL A 192 37.19 -2.55 -17.88
C VAL A 192 36.15 -2.78 -16.78
N ALA A 193 35.31 -1.77 -16.52
CA ALA A 193 34.24 -1.89 -15.53
C ALA A 193 33.15 -2.88 -16.01
N PRO A 194 32.69 -3.83 -15.18
CA PRO A 194 31.72 -4.84 -15.60
C PRO A 194 30.35 -4.22 -15.88
N THR A 195 29.69 -4.70 -16.95
CA THR A 195 28.34 -4.28 -17.32
C THR A 195 27.30 -4.81 -16.34
N LYS A 196 26.18 -4.09 -16.18
CA LYS A 196 25.09 -4.49 -15.29
C LYS A 196 24.35 -5.69 -15.87
N GLY A 197 24.32 -6.81 -15.14
CA GLY A 197 23.45 -7.95 -15.46
C GLY A 197 21.96 -7.61 -15.37
N GLN A 198 21.12 -8.45 -15.98
CA GLN A 198 19.66 -8.30 -15.90
C GLN A 198 19.17 -8.38 -14.44
N SER A 199 18.16 -7.58 -14.10
CA SER A 199 17.60 -7.57 -12.74
C SER A 199 16.56 -8.67 -12.53
N VAL A 200 16.46 -9.22 -11.31
CA VAL A 200 15.47 -10.24 -10.97
C VAL A 200 14.01 -9.81 -11.25
N PRO A 201 13.58 -8.57 -10.94
CA PRO A 201 12.27 -8.06 -11.36
C PRO A 201 12.03 -8.12 -12.88
N GLN A 202 13.03 -7.81 -13.70
CA GLN A 202 12.95 -7.84 -15.16
C GLN A 202 12.87 -9.28 -15.70
N MET A 203 13.43 -10.26 -14.98
CA MET A 203 13.26 -11.69 -15.30
C MET A 203 11.83 -12.14 -15.00
N TRP A 204 11.22 -11.70 -13.89
CA TRP A 204 9.83 -12.02 -13.57
C TRP A 204 8.86 -11.56 -14.68
N THR A 205 9.08 -10.39 -15.28
CA THR A 205 8.26 -9.89 -16.41
C THR A 205 8.49 -10.61 -17.75
N GLN A 206 9.56 -11.41 -17.87
CA GLN A 206 9.81 -12.27 -19.03
C GLN A 206 9.24 -13.68 -18.82
N ASN A 207 9.33 -14.19 -17.59
CA ASN A 207 8.98 -15.56 -17.23
C ASN A 207 7.48 -15.75 -16.94
N SER A 208 6.73 -14.67 -16.67
CA SER A 208 5.30 -14.70 -16.33
C SER A 208 4.42 -13.94 -17.31
N LYS A 209 3.12 -14.19 -17.21
CA LYS A 209 2.01 -13.46 -17.86
C LYS A 209 0.88 -13.14 -16.87
N LEU A 210 1.12 -13.34 -15.57
CA LEU A 210 0.18 -13.07 -14.49
C LEU A 210 0.35 -11.62 -13.99
N PRO A 211 -0.72 -10.79 -13.95
CA PRO A 211 -0.59 -9.37 -13.61
C PRO A 211 0.13 -9.10 -12.27
N VAL A 212 -0.12 -9.91 -11.24
CA VAL A 212 0.50 -9.77 -9.92
C VAL A 212 2.03 -9.91 -9.95
N ASP A 213 2.58 -10.76 -10.81
CA ASP A 213 4.05 -10.91 -10.94
C ASP A 213 4.68 -9.65 -11.53
N HIS A 214 3.96 -8.98 -12.44
CA HIS A 214 4.38 -7.70 -13.01
C HIS A 214 4.23 -6.55 -11.99
N VAL A 215 3.19 -6.54 -11.16
CA VAL A 215 3.09 -5.59 -10.03
C VAL A 215 4.23 -5.81 -9.02
N LEU A 216 4.56 -7.07 -8.69
CA LEU A 216 5.70 -7.41 -7.82
C LEU A 216 7.04 -6.99 -8.43
N SER A 217 7.19 -6.98 -9.76
CA SER A 217 8.40 -6.44 -10.40
C SER A 217 8.54 -4.91 -10.32
N GLY A 218 7.45 -4.17 -10.03
CA GLY A 218 7.37 -2.72 -10.16
C GLY A 218 7.08 -2.22 -11.59
N SER A 219 7.00 -3.12 -12.58
CA SER A 219 6.57 -2.78 -13.95
C SER A 219 5.05 -2.60 -14.04
N PHE A 220 4.56 -1.50 -13.46
CA PHE A 220 3.12 -1.22 -13.40
C PHE A 220 2.49 -1.05 -14.80
N GLU A 221 3.19 -0.49 -15.79
CA GLU A 221 2.67 -0.37 -17.17
C GLU A 221 2.35 -1.75 -17.77
N THR A 222 3.24 -2.73 -17.63
CA THR A 222 3.01 -4.07 -18.18
C THR A 222 1.94 -4.82 -17.40
N ALA A 223 1.85 -4.64 -16.08
CA ALA A 223 0.74 -5.14 -15.28
C ALA A 223 -0.61 -4.54 -15.70
N MET A 224 -0.66 -3.23 -15.97
CA MET A 224 -1.86 -2.53 -16.46
C MET A 224 -2.28 -3.02 -17.84
N ARG A 225 -1.33 -3.21 -18.78
CA ARG A 225 -1.60 -3.79 -20.11
C ARG A 225 -2.19 -5.21 -19.99
N LEU A 226 -1.61 -6.08 -19.16
CA LEU A 226 -2.17 -7.42 -18.92
C LEU A 226 -3.59 -7.37 -18.34
N LEU A 227 -3.88 -6.48 -17.38
CA LEU A 227 -5.23 -6.30 -16.82
C LEU A 227 -6.23 -5.68 -17.82
N HIS A 228 -5.75 -4.85 -18.75
CA HIS A 228 -6.55 -4.32 -19.85
C HIS A 228 -7.00 -5.45 -20.79
N ASP A 229 -6.06 -6.26 -21.25
CA ASP A 229 -6.28 -7.28 -22.28
C ASP A 229 -6.99 -8.54 -21.73
N GLN A 230 -6.67 -8.94 -20.49
CA GLN A 230 -7.23 -10.13 -19.86
C GLN A 230 -8.59 -9.88 -19.19
N VAL A 231 -8.79 -8.68 -18.61
CA VAL A 231 -9.85 -8.41 -17.63
C VAL A 231 -10.67 -7.15 -17.97
N GLY A 232 -10.26 -6.38 -18.99
CA GLY A 232 -10.98 -5.21 -19.48
C GLY A 232 -10.90 -3.97 -18.59
N ILE A 233 -9.82 -3.84 -17.82
CA ILE A 233 -9.61 -2.72 -16.89
C ILE A 233 -9.08 -1.48 -17.65
N VAL A 234 -9.69 -0.33 -17.37
CA VAL A 234 -9.38 0.96 -18.01
C VAL A 234 -9.09 2.05 -16.98
N SER A 235 -9.85 2.12 -15.88
CA SER A 235 -9.49 2.96 -14.73
C SER A 235 -8.72 2.17 -13.68
N PHE A 236 -7.53 2.66 -13.32
CA PHE A 236 -6.65 2.05 -12.33
C PHE A 236 -6.62 2.83 -10.99
N GLU A 237 -7.52 3.79 -10.79
CA GLU A 237 -7.57 4.61 -9.57
C GLU A 237 -7.81 3.78 -8.31
N GLU A 238 -8.86 2.93 -8.31
CA GLU A 238 -9.17 1.99 -7.23
C GLU A 238 -8.07 0.91 -7.07
N TYR A 239 -7.24 0.69 -8.09
CA TYR A 239 -6.08 -0.22 -8.04
C TYR A 239 -4.85 0.39 -7.37
N LYS A 240 -4.75 1.73 -7.23
CA LYS A 240 -3.55 2.43 -6.73
C LYS A 240 -3.04 1.87 -5.40
N GLN A 241 -3.93 1.71 -4.42
CA GLN A 241 -3.55 1.18 -3.09
C GLN A 241 -3.19 -0.31 -3.15
N ILE A 242 -3.92 -1.10 -3.94
CA ILE A 242 -3.67 -2.53 -4.13
C ILE A 242 -2.29 -2.75 -4.76
N PHE A 243 -1.95 -1.98 -5.80
CA PHE A 243 -0.65 -2.05 -6.47
C PHE A 243 0.51 -1.69 -5.53
N LEU A 244 0.38 -0.61 -4.75
CA LEU A 244 1.42 -0.20 -3.79
C LEU A 244 1.60 -1.21 -2.65
N GLN A 245 0.52 -1.81 -2.14
CA GLN A 245 0.58 -2.87 -1.12
C GLN A 245 1.17 -4.19 -1.64
N ILE A 246 1.02 -4.49 -2.94
CA ILE A 246 1.66 -5.65 -3.56
C ILE A 246 3.14 -5.35 -3.85
N TYR A 247 3.47 -4.16 -4.33
CA TYR A 247 4.85 -3.76 -4.61
C TYR A 247 5.70 -3.68 -3.33
N SER A 248 5.14 -3.22 -2.20
CA SER A 248 5.88 -3.11 -0.94
C SER A 248 6.34 -4.46 -0.35
N ARG A 249 5.68 -5.57 -0.72
CA ARG A 249 6.09 -6.94 -0.35
C ARG A 249 6.94 -7.67 -1.40
N SER A 250 7.42 -6.98 -2.44
CA SER A 250 8.17 -7.57 -3.56
C SER A 250 9.57 -8.08 -3.19
N ARG A 251 10.21 -7.47 -2.18
CA ARG A 251 11.63 -7.66 -1.86
C ARG A 251 11.88 -7.46 -0.37
N THR A 252 12.84 -8.21 0.18
CA THR A 252 13.40 -7.95 1.51
C THR A 252 14.69 -7.15 1.37
N ALA A 253 15.07 -6.41 2.42
CA ALA A 253 16.31 -5.63 2.46
C ALA A 253 17.26 -6.17 3.54
N TYR A 254 18.56 -6.18 3.26
CA TYR A 254 19.60 -6.61 4.20
C TYR A 254 20.90 -5.81 4.00
N THR A 255 21.60 -5.51 5.08
CA THR A 255 22.88 -4.79 5.04
C THR A 255 24.04 -5.79 4.95
N ALA A 256 24.93 -5.62 3.98
CA ALA A 256 26.11 -6.47 3.81
C ALA A 256 27.34 -5.94 4.55
N LEU A 257 27.61 -4.64 4.41
CA LEU A 257 28.70 -3.92 5.08
C LEU A 257 28.13 -2.69 5.79
N PRO A 258 28.62 -2.31 6.98
CA PRO A 258 28.27 -1.05 7.62
C PRO A 258 28.54 0.16 6.70
N SER A 259 27.74 1.20 6.83
CA SER A 259 27.84 2.46 6.08
C SER A 259 27.67 2.34 4.54
N LEU A 260 27.32 1.18 3.99
CA LEU A 260 26.91 1.02 2.60
C LEU A 260 25.37 0.89 2.46
N PRO A 261 24.79 1.20 1.27
CA PRO A 261 23.38 0.97 1.00
C PRO A 261 22.96 -0.49 1.20
N ALA A 262 21.73 -0.70 1.68
CA ALA A 262 21.16 -2.03 1.84
C ALA A 262 20.97 -2.74 0.48
N LEU A 263 21.26 -4.04 0.45
CA LEU A 263 20.99 -4.91 -0.69
C LEU A 263 19.55 -5.43 -0.63
N TYR A 264 18.99 -5.77 -1.79
CA TYR A 264 17.66 -6.35 -1.90
C TYR A 264 17.71 -7.82 -2.28
N ALA A 265 17.02 -8.66 -1.51
CA ALA A 265 16.75 -10.05 -1.86
C ALA A 265 15.31 -10.19 -2.38
N TYR A 266 15.15 -11.02 -3.42
CA TYR A 266 13.90 -11.19 -4.16
C TYR A 266 13.38 -12.62 -3.96
N PRO A 267 12.44 -12.86 -3.03
CA PRO A 267 11.98 -14.21 -2.69
C PRO A 267 11.19 -14.84 -3.85
N LEU A 268 11.51 -16.10 -4.17
CA LEU A 268 10.91 -16.85 -5.28
C LEU A 268 9.92 -17.89 -4.77
N ARG A 269 8.80 -18.11 -5.47
CA ARG A 269 7.86 -19.20 -5.13
C ARG A 269 8.44 -20.58 -5.42
N ASN A 270 9.18 -20.70 -6.52
CA ASN A 270 9.82 -21.93 -6.98
C ASN A 270 11.31 -22.01 -6.61
N TRP A 271 11.68 -21.52 -5.42
CA TRP A 271 13.08 -21.40 -4.97
C TRP A 271 13.88 -22.72 -4.97
N ARG A 272 13.22 -23.88 -4.99
CA ARG A 272 13.86 -25.20 -5.10
C ARG A 272 14.24 -25.57 -6.54
N ASP A 273 13.43 -25.14 -7.49
CA ASP A 273 13.53 -25.54 -8.91
C ASP A 273 14.17 -24.43 -9.77
N ALA A 274 14.31 -23.23 -9.20
CA ALA A 274 14.92 -22.02 -9.76
C ALA A 274 16.45 -22.13 -9.96
N HIS A 275 16.92 -23.20 -10.60
CA HIS A 275 18.33 -23.46 -10.92
C HIS A 275 18.93 -22.47 -11.95
N SER A 276 18.10 -21.68 -12.63
CA SER A 276 18.56 -20.63 -13.55
C SER A 276 17.66 -19.39 -13.51
N PRO A 277 18.18 -18.19 -13.86
CA PRO A 277 17.40 -16.95 -13.82
C PRO A 277 16.18 -16.93 -14.76
N LYS A 278 16.23 -17.73 -15.83
CA LYS A 278 15.12 -17.96 -16.80
C LYS A 278 13.92 -18.71 -16.20
N LEU A 279 14.02 -19.17 -14.95
CA LEU A 279 12.94 -19.85 -14.22
C LEU A 279 12.43 -19.03 -13.02
N PHE A 280 13.01 -17.85 -12.73
CA PHE A 280 12.65 -17.08 -11.54
C PHE A 280 11.20 -16.57 -11.60
N LEU A 281 10.41 -16.87 -10.56
CA LEU A 281 9.04 -16.39 -10.37
C LEU A 281 8.84 -15.92 -8.91
N PRO A 282 8.16 -14.79 -8.66
CA PRO A 282 8.10 -14.18 -7.33
C PRO A 282 7.24 -14.98 -6.34
N ALA A 283 7.52 -14.80 -5.05
CA ALA A 283 6.77 -15.42 -3.96
C ALA A 283 5.28 -15.01 -3.94
N VAL A 284 4.40 -15.97 -3.63
CA VAL A 284 2.95 -15.76 -3.57
C VAL A 284 2.57 -15.14 -2.22
N GLY A 285 2.47 -13.81 -2.19
CA GLY A 285 2.14 -13.03 -0.98
C GLY A 285 0.64 -12.82 -0.71
N LEU A 286 -0.26 -13.53 -1.41
CA LEU A 286 -1.71 -13.53 -1.18
C LEU A 286 -2.31 -14.84 -1.66
N LYS A 287 -3.24 -15.41 -0.89
CA LYS A 287 -3.97 -16.64 -1.22
C LYS A 287 -5.48 -16.43 -1.28
N LEU A 288 -6.18 -17.34 -1.96
CA LEU A 288 -7.64 -17.40 -2.00
C LEU A 288 -8.27 -17.50 -0.59
N GLU A 289 -7.65 -18.28 0.30
CA GLU A 289 -8.01 -18.44 1.73
C GLU A 289 -8.21 -17.09 2.44
N GLU A 290 -7.33 -16.11 2.17
CA GLU A 290 -7.37 -14.80 2.82
C GLU A 290 -8.55 -13.96 2.30
N LEU A 291 -8.86 -14.06 1.00
CA LEU A 291 -10.03 -13.39 0.41
C LEU A 291 -11.34 -13.98 0.94
N VAL A 292 -11.40 -15.30 1.16
CA VAL A 292 -12.54 -15.95 1.84
C VAL A 292 -12.66 -15.48 3.30
N GLY A 293 -11.54 -15.25 4.01
CA GLY A 293 -11.54 -14.61 5.32
C GLY A 293 -12.12 -13.19 5.29
N ARG A 294 -11.69 -12.35 4.34
CA ARG A 294 -12.23 -10.99 4.13
C ARG A 294 -13.72 -11.00 3.78
N LEU A 295 -14.20 -12.01 3.04
CA LEU A 295 -15.60 -12.19 2.67
C LEU A 295 -16.52 -12.35 3.90
N GLN A 296 -16.05 -13.07 4.93
CA GLN A 296 -16.80 -13.22 6.19
C GLN A 296 -16.97 -11.90 6.94
N ALA A 297 -16.00 -10.97 6.85
CA ALA A 297 -16.13 -9.63 7.40
C ALA A 297 -17.19 -8.81 6.62
N ALA A 298 -17.21 -8.90 5.29
CA ALA A 298 -18.22 -8.24 4.46
C ALA A 298 -19.65 -8.75 4.74
N TYR A 299 -19.82 -10.06 5.02
CA TYR A 299 -21.10 -10.60 5.48
C TYR A 299 -21.52 -10.02 6.84
N ARG A 300 -20.61 -9.94 7.83
CA ARG A 300 -20.93 -9.33 9.14
C ARG A 300 -21.38 -7.87 9.02
N LEU A 301 -20.71 -7.08 8.17
CA LEU A 301 -21.13 -5.70 7.87
C LEU A 301 -22.50 -5.64 7.17
N THR A 302 -22.81 -6.62 6.32
CA THR A 302 -24.10 -6.72 5.63
C THR A 302 -25.24 -7.01 6.63
N THR A 303 -25.08 -7.97 7.53
CA THR A 303 -26.03 -8.22 8.64
C THR A 303 -26.23 -6.99 9.50
N ASN A 304 -25.15 -6.25 9.79
CA ASN A 304 -25.16 -5.03 10.61
C ASN A 304 -25.65 -3.78 9.87
N GLY A 305 -26.18 -3.88 8.65
CA GLY A 305 -26.74 -2.75 7.88
C GLY A 305 -25.71 -1.77 7.31
N LYS A 306 -24.40 -1.97 7.53
CA LYS A 306 -23.30 -1.11 7.08
C LYS A 306 -22.97 -1.31 5.59
N PHE A 307 -23.96 -1.05 4.74
CA PHE A 307 -23.91 -1.38 3.30
C PHE A 307 -22.79 -0.64 2.54
N GLN A 308 -22.49 0.61 2.88
CA GLN A 308 -21.39 1.36 2.26
C GLN A 308 -20.02 0.70 2.52
N GLU A 309 -19.71 0.39 3.78
CA GLU A 309 -18.48 -0.31 4.17
C GLU A 309 -18.41 -1.72 3.53
N ALA A 310 -19.52 -2.47 3.55
CA ALA A 310 -19.59 -3.79 2.94
C ALA A 310 -19.28 -3.75 1.43
N VAL A 311 -19.88 -2.81 0.68
CA VAL A 311 -19.62 -2.63 -0.77
C VAL A 311 -18.16 -2.31 -1.06
N LEU A 312 -17.47 -1.54 -0.21
CA LEU A 312 -16.03 -1.28 -0.35
C LEU A 312 -15.21 -2.56 -0.14
N ILE A 313 -15.52 -3.40 0.85
CA ILE A 313 -14.82 -4.67 1.06
C ILE A 313 -15.10 -5.66 -0.09
N PHE A 314 -16.36 -5.82 -0.53
CA PHE A 314 -16.67 -6.67 -1.68
C PHE A 314 -15.97 -6.19 -2.96
N ARG A 315 -15.89 -4.87 -3.22
CA ARG A 315 -15.13 -4.34 -4.37
C ARG A 315 -13.63 -4.62 -4.22
N SER A 316 -13.07 -4.41 -3.02
CA SER A 316 -11.65 -4.71 -2.73
C SER A 316 -11.32 -6.18 -3.02
N ILE A 317 -12.15 -7.13 -2.55
CA ILE A 317 -12.00 -8.55 -2.85
C ILE A 317 -12.06 -8.79 -4.36
N LEU A 318 -13.11 -8.31 -5.03
CA LEU A 318 -13.35 -8.50 -6.47
C LEU A 318 -12.17 -8.01 -7.33
N LEU A 319 -11.67 -6.79 -7.06
CA LEU A 319 -10.51 -6.23 -7.77
C LEU A 319 -9.20 -6.96 -7.43
N THR A 320 -9.12 -7.64 -6.29
CA THR A 320 -7.92 -8.40 -5.89
C THR A 320 -7.88 -9.81 -6.49
N VAL A 321 -9.01 -10.41 -6.89
CA VAL A 321 -9.00 -11.77 -7.50
C VAL A 321 -8.11 -11.88 -8.75
N PRO A 322 -8.10 -10.91 -9.71
CA PRO A 322 -7.12 -10.87 -10.83
C PRO A 322 -5.64 -10.78 -10.42
N LEU A 323 -5.33 -10.65 -9.14
CA LEU A 323 -3.98 -10.53 -8.57
C LEU A 323 -3.62 -11.72 -7.67
N LEU A 324 -4.34 -12.84 -7.80
CA LEU A 324 -3.97 -14.13 -7.23
C LEU A 324 -2.98 -14.89 -8.12
N VAL A 325 -2.19 -15.78 -7.50
CA VAL A 325 -1.47 -16.87 -8.17
C VAL A 325 -2.05 -18.19 -7.68
N VAL A 326 -2.46 -19.04 -8.61
CA VAL A 326 -3.26 -20.25 -8.36
C VAL A 326 -2.69 -21.45 -9.12
N GLU A 327 -2.75 -22.64 -8.53
CA GLU A 327 -2.18 -23.86 -9.11
C GLU A 327 -3.25 -24.84 -9.61
N SER A 328 -4.31 -25.11 -8.84
CA SER A 328 -5.36 -26.07 -9.22
C SER A 328 -6.44 -25.44 -10.10
N ARG A 329 -7.06 -26.28 -10.96
CA ARG A 329 -8.24 -25.88 -11.75
C ARG A 329 -9.47 -25.64 -10.88
N GLN A 330 -9.57 -26.28 -9.72
CA GLN A 330 -10.68 -26.09 -8.78
C GLN A 330 -10.66 -24.66 -8.22
N ASP A 331 -9.53 -24.24 -7.67
CA ASP A 331 -9.27 -22.90 -7.13
C ASP A 331 -9.60 -21.77 -8.14
N ILE A 332 -9.42 -22.02 -9.45
CA ILE A 332 -9.81 -21.08 -10.51
C ILE A 332 -11.34 -20.93 -10.58
N LEU A 333 -12.09 -22.03 -10.46
CA LEU A 333 -13.55 -22.01 -10.42
C LEU A 333 -14.05 -21.36 -9.12
N GLU A 334 -13.43 -21.65 -7.99
CA GLU A 334 -13.73 -21.00 -6.71
C GLU A 334 -13.43 -19.50 -6.74
N SER A 335 -12.35 -19.08 -7.41
CA SER A 335 -12.04 -17.66 -7.67
C SER A 335 -13.08 -16.97 -8.55
N GLN A 336 -13.63 -17.68 -9.56
CA GLN A 336 -14.73 -17.17 -10.39
C GLN A 336 -16.05 -17.07 -9.61
N GLN A 337 -16.36 -18.07 -8.77
CA GLN A 337 -17.51 -18.02 -7.85
C GLN A 337 -17.37 -16.87 -6.83
N LEU A 338 -16.16 -16.60 -6.33
CA LEU A 338 -15.90 -15.47 -5.43
C LEU A 338 -16.17 -14.11 -6.10
N ILE A 339 -15.80 -13.95 -7.39
CA ILE A 339 -16.15 -12.77 -8.18
C ILE A 339 -17.67 -12.66 -8.34
N GLU A 340 -18.37 -13.76 -8.64
CA GLU A 340 -19.83 -13.78 -8.79
C GLU A 340 -20.54 -13.41 -7.48
N ILE A 341 -20.11 -13.95 -6.33
CA ILE A 341 -20.63 -13.56 -5.02
C ILE A 341 -20.43 -12.06 -4.77
N CYS A 342 -19.23 -11.53 -5.03
CA CYS A 342 -18.98 -10.10 -4.86
C CYS A 342 -19.85 -9.25 -5.83
N LYS A 343 -20.07 -9.70 -7.06
CA LYS A 343 -20.98 -9.08 -8.04
C LYS A 343 -22.42 -9.02 -7.50
N GLU A 344 -22.98 -10.14 -7.06
CA GLU A 344 -24.35 -10.22 -6.52
C GLU A 344 -24.54 -9.27 -5.33
N TYR A 345 -23.63 -9.34 -4.34
CA TYR A 345 -23.72 -8.48 -3.16
C TYR A 345 -23.55 -7.00 -3.48
N ILE A 346 -22.60 -6.61 -4.35
CA ILE A 346 -22.42 -5.19 -4.71
C ILE A 346 -23.68 -4.65 -5.42
N VAL A 347 -24.22 -5.35 -6.42
CA VAL A 347 -25.42 -4.91 -7.14
C VAL A 347 -26.63 -4.82 -6.21
N GLY A 348 -26.86 -5.84 -5.38
CA GLY A 348 -27.97 -5.85 -4.43
C GLY A 348 -27.89 -4.74 -3.38
N LEU A 349 -26.71 -4.51 -2.79
CA LEU A 349 -26.51 -3.49 -1.76
C LEU A 349 -26.55 -2.07 -2.35
N GLN A 350 -25.97 -1.83 -3.54
CA GLN A 350 -26.10 -0.55 -4.23
C GLN A 350 -27.56 -0.24 -4.60
N MET A 351 -28.32 -1.23 -5.05
CA MET A 351 -29.76 -1.09 -5.31
C MET A 351 -30.56 -0.83 -4.03
N SER A 352 -30.21 -1.45 -2.91
CA SER A 352 -30.83 -1.19 -1.60
C SER A 352 -30.51 0.20 -1.03
N MET A 353 -29.37 0.78 -1.39
CA MET A 353 -29.02 2.17 -1.06
C MET A 353 -29.83 3.13 -1.94
N ALA A 354 -29.82 2.95 -3.25
CA ALA A 354 -30.62 3.75 -4.19
C ALA A 354 -32.13 3.70 -3.89
N LYS A 355 -32.62 2.62 -3.24
CA LYS A 355 -33.99 2.51 -2.73
C LYS A 355 -34.27 3.45 -1.52
N LYS A 356 -33.27 3.73 -0.67
CA LYS A 356 -33.36 4.71 0.43
C LYS A 356 -33.21 6.15 -0.07
N ASP A 357 -32.46 6.35 -1.16
CA ASP A 357 -32.19 7.67 -1.74
C ASP A 357 -33.34 8.21 -2.64
N LEU A 358 -34.38 7.40 -2.87
CA LEU A 358 -35.59 7.78 -3.63
C LEU A 358 -36.56 8.61 -2.78
N ALA A 359 -37.29 9.52 -3.44
CA ALA A 359 -38.32 10.35 -2.81
C ALA A 359 -39.48 9.51 -2.24
N LYS A 360 -40.14 9.99 -1.17
CA LYS A 360 -41.23 9.27 -0.49
C LYS A 360 -42.45 9.01 -1.39
N ASP A 361 -42.65 9.80 -2.46
CA ASP A 361 -43.74 9.62 -3.43
C ASP A 361 -43.50 8.46 -4.43
N ASP A 362 -42.26 8.01 -4.62
CA ASP A 362 -41.88 6.96 -5.58
C ASP A 362 -42.11 5.52 -5.05
N GLU A 363 -43.17 5.31 -4.26
CA GLU A 363 -43.46 4.04 -3.57
C GLU A 363 -43.47 2.83 -4.53
N LYS A 364 -43.98 3.02 -5.75
CA LYS A 364 -43.99 2.00 -6.82
C LYS A 364 -42.59 1.57 -7.21
N ARG A 365 -41.72 2.54 -7.53
CA ARG A 365 -40.34 2.29 -7.95
C ARG A 365 -39.53 1.69 -6.80
N SER A 366 -39.76 2.18 -5.59
CA SER A 366 -39.15 1.62 -4.38
C SER A 366 -39.59 0.16 -4.15
N CYS A 367 -40.85 -0.20 -4.41
CA CYS A 367 -41.34 -1.58 -4.36
C CYS A 367 -40.77 -2.48 -5.47
N GLU A 368 -40.60 -1.96 -6.70
CA GLU A 368 -39.90 -2.66 -7.79
C GLU A 368 -38.46 -3.02 -7.40
N LEU A 369 -37.68 -2.06 -6.91
CA LEU A 369 -36.29 -2.30 -6.47
C LEU A 369 -36.23 -3.35 -5.36
N ALA A 370 -37.18 -3.34 -4.42
CA ALA A 370 -37.30 -4.38 -3.39
C ALA A 370 -37.60 -5.75 -4.00
N ALA A 371 -38.50 -5.84 -4.99
CA ALA A 371 -38.83 -7.08 -5.68
C ALA A 371 -37.64 -7.66 -6.45
N TYR A 372 -36.87 -6.83 -7.17
CA TYR A 372 -35.64 -7.26 -7.85
C TYR A 372 -34.60 -7.77 -6.85
N PHE A 373 -34.48 -7.15 -5.65
CA PHE A 373 -33.52 -7.59 -4.64
C PHE A 373 -33.78 -9.02 -4.11
N THR A 374 -35.01 -9.54 -4.24
CA THR A 374 -35.34 -10.94 -3.88
C THR A 374 -34.77 -11.99 -4.84
N HIS A 375 -34.26 -11.57 -6.01
CA HIS A 375 -33.68 -12.43 -7.05
C HIS A 375 -32.16 -12.49 -7.01
N VAL A 376 -31.52 -11.53 -6.34
CA VAL A 376 -30.07 -11.53 -6.07
C VAL A 376 -29.69 -12.76 -5.24
N GLN A 377 -28.61 -13.44 -5.63
CA GLN A 377 -28.16 -14.69 -5.03
C GLN A 377 -27.26 -14.44 -3.82
N LEU A 378 -27.91 -14.01 -2.73
CA LEU A 378 -27.30 -13.84 -1.41
C LEU A 378 -27.34 -15.15 -0.61
N GLN A 379 -26.57 -15.19 0.49
CA GLN A 379 -26.71 -16.24 1.51
C GLN A 379 -28.13 -16.21 2.14
N PRO A 380 -28.66 -17.36 2.62
CA PRO A 380 -30.04 -17.45 3.13
C PRO A 380 -30.42 -16.40 4.18
N ILE A 381 -29.51 -16.08 5.11
CA ILE A 381 -29.72 -15.05 6.16
C ILE A 381 -30.08 -13.70 5.54
N HIS A 382 -29.25 -13.21 4.61
CA HIS A 382 -29.50 -11.95 3.90
C HIS A 382 -30.72 -12.05 2.97
N LYS A 383 -30.94 -13.20 2.33
CA LYS A 383 -32.09 -13.43 1.44
C LYS A 383 -33.44 -13.40 2.18
N ILE A 384 -33.47 -13.85 3.44
CA ILE A 384 -34.62 -13.68 4.35
C ILE A 384 -34.84 -12.19 4.66
N MET A 385 -33.77 -11.41 4.89
CA MET A 385 -33.88 -9.96 5.14
C MET A 385 -34.43 -9.20 3.92
N THR A 386 -33.97 -9.52 2.70
CA THR A 386 -34.48 -8.86 1.47
C THR A 386 -35.94 -9.24 1.20
N LEU A 387 -36.31 -10.51 1.35
CA LEU A 387 -37.71 -10.96 1.25
C LEU A 387 -38.61 -10.31 2.31
N LYS A 388 -38.14 -10.13 3.56
CA LYS A 388 -38.90 -9.41 4.60
C LYS A 388 -39.14 -7.94 4.21
N SER A 389 -38.14 -7.26 3.64
CA SER A 389 -38.28 -5.88 3.15
C SER A 389 -39.28 -5.79 1.99
N ALA A 390 -39.16 -6.67 0.99
CA ALA A 390 -40.06 -6.73 -0.16
C ALA A 390 -41.51 -7.08 0.24
N LEU A 391 -41.70 -8.03 1.15
CA LEU A 391 -43.01 -8.40 1.70
C LEU A 391 -43.72 -7.21 2.36
N ASN A 392 -43.02 -6.52 3.27
CA ASN A 392 -43.58 -5.35 3.97
C ASN A 392 -43.95 -4.23 2.99
N GLN A 393 -43.12 -4.02 1.95
CA GLN A 393 -43.32 -2.94 0.98
C GLN A 393 -44.43 -3.24 -0.02
N ALA A 394 -44.51 -4.47 -0.54
CA ALA A 394 -45.63 -4.92 -1.38
C ALA A 394 -46.96 -4.91 -0.59
N PHE A 395 -46.94 -5.21 0.72
CA PHE A 395 -48.12 -5.11 1.57
C PHE A 395 -48.57 -3.66 1.82
N LYS A 396 -47.65 -2.71 2.00
CA LYS A 396 -47.97 -1.26 2.06
C LYS A 396 -48.62 -0.79 0.75
N LEU A 397 -48.05 -1.17 -0.39
CA LEU A 397 -48.58 -0.88 -1.73
C LEU A 397 -49.84 -1.70 -2.09
N LYS A 398 -50.34 -2.53 -1.17
CA LYS A 398 -51.47 -3.46 -1.33
C LYS A 398 -51.37 -4.41 -2.54
N ASN A 399 -50.15 -4.72 -2.97
CA ASN A 399 -49.90 -5.72 -4.00
C ASN A 399 -49.88 -7.11 -3.35
N TYR A 400 -51.07 -7.58 -2.98
CA TYR A 400 -51.26 -8.75 -2.12
C TYR A 400 -50.90 -10.07 -2.79
N LYS A 401 -51.04 -10.19 -4.11
CA LYS A 401 -50.65 -11.40 -4.83
C LYS A 401 -49.13 -11.49 -4.94
N ALA A 402 -48.44 -10.39 -5.24
CA ALA A 402 -46.98 -10.33 -5.15
C ALA A 402 -46.47 -10.59 -3.72
N ALA A 403 -47.09 -9.96 -2.71
CA ALA A 403 -46.77 -10.15 -1.30
C ALA A 403 -46.98 -11.62 -0.84
N SER A 404 -48.04 -12.30 -1.31
CA SER A 404 -48.29 -13.72 -1.03
C SER A 404 -47.13 -14.61 -1.50
N SER A 405 -46.56 -14.33 -2.68
CA SER A 405 -45.43 -15.09 -3.22
C SER A 405 -44.14 -14.83 -2.43
N PHE A 406 -43.82 -13.57 -2.13
CA PHE A 406 -42.68 -13.23 -1.26
C PHE A 406 -42.80 -13.89 0.12
N ALA A 407 -44.00 -13.92 0.72
CA ALA A 407 -44.24 -14.57 2.01
C ALA A 407 -44.00 -16.10 1.95
N LYS A 408 -44.34 -16.76 0.84
CA LYS A 408 -44.10 -18.21 0.65
C LYS A 408 -42.61 -18.51 0.52
N ARG A 409 -41.90 -17.80 -0.38
CA ARG A 409 -40.44 -17.90 -0.53
C ARG A 409 -39.68 -17.57 0.76
N LEU A 410 -40.18 -16.63 1.57
CA LEU A 410 -39.60 -16.31 2.88
C LEU A 410 -39.75 -17.48 3.85
N LEU A 411 -40.93 -18.09 3.95
CA LEU A 411 -41.19 -19.24 4.83
C LEU A 411 -40.39 -20.49 4.42
N GLU A 412 -40.19 -20.72 3.12
CA GLU A 412 -39.37 -21.83 2.58
C GLU A 412 -37.89 -21.76 3.02
N LEU A 413 -37.34 -20.55 3.22
CA LEU A 413 -35.96 -20.36 3.68
C LEU A 413 -35.73 -20.62 5.18
N GLY A 414 -36.77 -20.96 5.95
CA GLY A 414 -36.66 -21.27 7.38
C GLY A 414 -36.26 -20.08 8.27
N PRO A 415 -37.06 -19.00 8.31
CA PRO A 415 -36.77 -17.80 9.11
C PRO A 415 -36.96 -18.05 10.61
N THR A 416 -36.49 -17.12 11.44
CA THR A 416 -36.68 -17.18 12.90
C THR A 416 -38.17 -17.28 13.28
N PRO A 417 -38.53 -17.96 14.40
CA PRO A 417 -39.93 -18.26 14.73
C PRO A 417 -40.86 -17.04 14.77
N GLU A 418 -40.37 -15.88 15.23
CA GLU A 418 -41.13 -14.63 15.27
C GLU A 418 -41.46 -14.12 13.86
N VAL A 419 -40.46 -14.08 12.97
CA VAL A 419 -40.62 -13.67 11.57
C VAL A 419 -41.51 -14.67 10.82
N ALA A 420 -41.39 -15.98 11.12
CA ALA A 420 -42.29 -17.00 10.58
C ALA A 420 -43.75 -16.76 11.02
N GLN A 421 -44.00 -16.39 12.28
CA GLN A 421 -45.35 -16.07 12.76
C GLN A 421 -45.90 -14.79 12.14
N GLN A 422 -45.09 -13.72 12.03
CA GLN A 422 -45.45 -12.47 11.36
C GLN A 422 -45.80 -12.73 9.89
N THR A 423 -44.94 -13.45 9.15
CA THR A 423 -45.12 -13.76 7.73
C THR A 423 -46.38 -14.59 7.48
N ARG A 424 -46.68 -15.59 8.33
CA ARG A 424 -47.95 -16.36 8.25
C ARG A 424 -49.19 -15.50 8.49
N LYS A 425 -49.14 -14.54 9.43
CA LYS A 425 -50.25 -13.59 9.65
C LYS A 425 -50.48 -12.73 8.40
N VAL A 426 -49.43 -12.12 7.84
CA VAL A 426 -49.49 -11.31 6.61
C VAL A 426 -50.03 -12.14 5.44
N LEU A 427 -49.49 -13.35 5.22
CA LEU A 427 -49.95 -14.27 4.18
C LEU A 427 -51.46 -14.57 4.29
N SER A 428 -51.97 -14.79 5.50
CA SER A 428 -53.40 -15.05 5.75
C SER A 428 -54.33 -13.85 5.49
N VAL A 429 -53.77 -12.64 5.30
CA VAL A 429 -54.48 -11.45 4.81
C VAL A 429 -54.38 -11.38 3.29
N CYS A 430 -53.19 -11.55 2.72
CA CYS A 430 -52.96 -11.56 1.27
C CYS A 430 -53.82 -12.61 0.54
N GLU A 431 -53.96 -13.81 1.10
CA GLU A 431 -54.75 -14.90 0.49
C GLU A 431 -56.28 -14.67 0.55
N LYS A 432 -56.75 -13.71 1.36
CA LYS A 432 -58.17 -13.31 1.38
C LYS A 432 -58.52 -12.28 0.29
N ASN A 433 -57.52 -11.58 -0.25
CA ASN A 433 -57.70 -10.61 -1.32
C ASN A 433 -56.50 -10.67 -2.29
N PRO A 434 -56.37 -11.72 -3.12
CA PRO A 434 -55.20 -11.97 -3.97
C PRO A 434 -55.21 -11.11 -5.25
N ILE A 435 -55.33 -9.79 -5.08
CA ILE A 435 -55.35 -8.77 -6.12
C ILE A 435 -54.17 -7.82 -5.89
N ASP A 436 -53.55 -7.33 -6.97
CA ASP A 436 -52.55 -6.27 -6.92
C ASP A 436 -53.20 -4.94 -7.35
N GLU A 437 -53.18 -3.90 -6.50
CA GLU A 437 -53.77 -2.59 -6.83
C GLU A 437 -52.90 -1.76 -7.79
N GLN A 438 -51.58 -1.97 -7.83
CA GLN A 438 -50.65 -1.17 -8.62
C GLN A 438 -49.81 -2.05 -9.57
N PRO A 439 -49.83 -1.81 -10.90
CA PRO A 439 -48.94 -2.50 -11.82
C PRO A 439 -47.48 -2.11 -11.56
N MET A 440 -46.60 -3.11 -11.55
CA MET A 440 -45.15 -2.98 -11.37
C MET A 440 -44.44 -3.66 -12.54
N ASN A 441 -43.27 -3.17 -12.97
CA ASN A 441 -42.43 -3.81 -13.98
C ASN A 441 -41.63 -5.00 -13.39
N TYR A 442 -42.35 -6.00 -12.87
CA TYR A 442 -41.78 -7.18 -12.22
C TYR A 442 -42.59 -8.43 -12.57
N ASP A 443 -41.94 -9.40 -13.21
CA ASP A 443 -42.44 -10.76 -13.41
C ASP A 443 -41.55 -11.74 -12.64
N GLU A 444 -42.16 -12.62 -11.85
CA GLU A 444 -41.48 -13.65 -11.05
C GLU A 444 -41.18 -14.92 -11.85
N TYR A 445 -41.94 -15.20 -12.91
CA TYR A 445 -41.85 -16.44 -13.68
C TYR A 445 -40.86 -16.35 -14.85
N ASN A 446 -40.49 -15.13 -15.25
CA ASN A 446 -39.55 -14.87 -16.35
C ASN A 446 -38.16 -14.45 -15.82
N PRO A 447 -37.11 -15.27 -15.95
CA PRO A 447 -35.79 -14.92 -15.45
C PRO A 447 -35.19 -13.67 -16.10
N PHE A 448 -34.69 -12.76 -15.26
CA PHE A 448 -34.02 -11.52 -15.66
C PHE A 448 -32.64 -11.36 -15.03
N ASP A 449 -31.71 -10.74 -15.76
CA ASP A 449 -30.51 -10.13 -15.17
C ASP A 449 -30.85 -8.70 -14.70
N ILE A 450 -30.23 -8.17 -13.63
CA ILE A 450 -30.47 -6.79 -13.18
C ILE A 450 -29.46 -5.84 -13.83
N CYS A 451 -29.92 -4.74 -14.45
CA CYS A 451 -29.01 -3.70 -14.94
C CYS A 451 -28.34 -2.97 -13.76
N ALA A 452 -27.03 -3.14 -13.60
CA ALA A 452 -26.25 -2.56 -12.50
C ALA A 452 -25.95 -1.04 -12.64
N ALA A 453 -26.76 -0.31 -13.40
CA ALA A 453 -26.71 1.16 -13.52
C ALA A 453 -28.10 1.79 -13.29
N SER A 454 -29.13 1.33 -14.01
CA SER A 454 -30.50 1.84 -13.90
C SER A 454 -31.40 1.04 -12.95
N TYR A 455 -30.95 -0.13 -12.49
CA TYR A 455 -31.72 -1.09 -11.68
C TYR A 455 -33.05 -1.49 -12.34
N VAL A 456 -33.01 -1.74 -13.64
CA VAL A 456 -34.13 -2.25 -14.47
C VAL A 456 -33.88 -3.73 -14.80
N PRO A 457 -34.90 -4.60 -14.79
CA PRO A 457 -34.76 -6.00 -15.15
C PRO A 457 -34.56 -6.18 -16.67
N ILE A 458 -33.55 -6.96 -17.02
CA ILE A 458 -33.23 -7.37 -18.40
C ILE A 458 -33.71 -8.82 -18.55
N TYR A 459 -34.97 -8.99 -18.94
CA TYR A 459 -35.57 -10.30 -19.21
C TYR A 459 -34.83 -11.06 -20.33
N ARG A 460 -34.78 -12.39 -20.24
CA ARG A 460 -34.12 -13.25 -21.25
C ARG A 460 -34.64 -12.99 -22.66
N GLY A 461 -33.70 -12.88 -23.61
CA GLY A 461 -33.97 -12.55 -25.01
C GLY A 461 -33.67 -11.10 -25.37
N ASN A 462 -33.68 -10.18 -24.40
CA ASN A 462 -33.25 -8.80 -24.62
C ASN A 462 -31.72 -8.70 -24.76
N PRO A 463 -31.20 -7.71 -25.52
CA PRO A 463 -29.76 -7.49 -25.66
C PRO A 463 -29.15 -7.06 -24.32
N VAL A 464 -28.20 -7.85 -23.81
CA VAL A 464 -27.48 -7.58 -22.56
C VAL A 464 -25.99 -7.39 -22.84
N VAL A 465 -25.39 -6.38 -22.21
CA VAL A 465 -23.95 -6.14 -22.26
C VAL A 465 -23.37 -6.44 -20.87
N LYS A 466 -22.30 -7.22 -20.79
CA LYS A 466 -21.73 -7.67 -19.51
C LYS A 466 -20.36 -7.05 -19.22
N CYS A 467 -20.04 -6.91 -17.94
CA CYS A 467 -18.72 -6.56 -17.47
C CYS A 467 -17.75 -7.75 -17.66
N PRO A 468 -16.57 -7.56 -18.31
CA PRO A 468 -15.63 -8.65 -18.58
C PRO A 468 -15.04 -9.30 -17.32
N LEU A 469 -14.82 -8.53 -16.24
CA LEU A 469 -14.39 -9.06 -14.95
C LEU A 469 -15.54 -9.68 -14.16
N SER A 470 -16.54 -8.87 -13.80
CA SER A 470 -17.52 -9.24 -12.78
C SER A 470 -18.75 -9.97 -13.30
N GLY A 471 -18.95 -10.07 -14.62
CA GLY A 471 -20.18 -10.61 -15.20
C GLY A 471 -21.44 -9.76 -14.97
N ALA A 472 -21.33 -8.60 -14.29
CA ALA A 472 -22.44 -7.69 -14.04
C ALA A 472 -23.11 -7.25 -15.36
N ALA A 473 -24.44 -7.29 -15.40
CA ALA A 473 -25.24 -7.00 -16.58
C ALA A 473 -25.62 -5.52 -16.69
N TYR A 474 -25.71 -5.03 -17.92
CA TYR A 474 -26.08 -3.67 -18.28
C TYR A 474 -26.93 -3.65 -19.56
N LEU A 475 -27.77 -2.63 -19.68
CA LEU A 475 -28.44 -2.29 -20.94
C LEU A 475 -27.39 -1.81 -21.98
N PRO A 476 -27.65 -1.95 -23.30
CA PRO A 476 -26.68 -1.59 -24.34
C PRO A 476 -26.21 -0.14 -24.32
N GLU A 477 -27.06 0.77 -23.83
CA GLU A 477 -26.78 2.21 -23.62
C GLU A 477 -25.54 2.51 -22.76
N TYR A 478 -25.16 1.56 -21.89
CA TYR A 478 -23.99 1.70 -21.01
C TYR A 478 -22.71 1.08 -21.59
N LYS A 479 -22.72 0.53 -22.81
CA LYS A 479 -21.50 -0.02 -23.45
C LYS A 479 -20.43 1.08 -23.58
N GLY A 480 -19.19 0.73 -23.26
CA GLY A 480 -18.05 1.67 -23.24
C GLY A 480 -17.96 2.56 -22.00
N GLN A 481 -18.97 2.57 -21.11
CA GLN A 481 -18.86 3.29 -19.83
C GLN A 481 -18.11 2.46 -18.77
N LEU A 482 -17.66 3.12 -17.70
CA LEU A 482 -17.10 2.45 -16.53
C LEU A 482 -18.18 1.71 -15.73
N CYS A 483 -17.90 0.45 -15.40
CA CYS A 483 -18.74 -0.45 -14.64
C CYS A 483 -18.99 0.06 -13.20
N ARG A 484 -20.25 0.27 -12.79
CA ARG A 484 -20.60 0.82 -11.46
C ARG A 484 -20.30 -0.14 -10.30
N VAL A 485 -20.21 -1.45 -10.60
CA VAL A 485 -19.82 -2.51 -9.66
C VAL A 485 -18.32 -2.45 -9.36
N THR A 486 -17.47 -2.59 -10.38
CA THR A 486 -16.00 -2.69 -10.22
C THR A 486 -15.32 -1.33 -10.15
N LYS A 487 -15.93 -0.28 -10.70
CA LYS A 487 -15.36 1.05 -11.04
C LYS A 487 -14.16 1.06 -11.99
N ALA A 488 -13.46 -0.06 -12.16
CA ALA A 488 -12.22 -0.17 -12.91
C ALA A 488 -12.40 -0.60 -14.38
N THR A 489 -13.44 -1.38 -14.69
CA THR A 489 -13.60 -2.03 -16.01
C THR A 489 -14.58 -1.32 -16.95
N GLU A 490 -14.31 -1.44 -18.24
CA GLU A 490 -15.17 -0.97 -19.33
C GLU A 490 -16.31 -1.99 -19.60
N ILE A 491 -17.55 -1.49 -19.74
CA ILE A 491 -18.73 -2.33 -19.97
C ILE A 491 -18.77 -2.80 -21.43
N GLY A 492 -18.83 -4.13 -21.64
CA GLY A 492 -18.95 -4.71 -22.99
C GLY A 492 -17.67 -4.74 -23.81
N LYS A 493 -16.51 -4.62 -23.15
CA LYS A 493 -15.19 -4.78 -23.76
C LYS A 493 -14.85 -6.27 -23.95
N GLU A 494 -14.33 -6.61 -25.11
CA GLU A 494 -13.78 -7.95 -25.38
C GLU A 494 -12.45 -8.13 -24.64
N SER A 495 -12.21 -9.31 -24.09
CA SER A 495 -11.02 -9.61 -23.29
C SER A 495 -10.70 -11.11 -23.31
N LEU A 496 -9.46 -11.48 -23.01
CA LEU A 496 -9.01 -12.88 -23.00
C LEU A 496 -9.60 -13.70 -21.83
N GLY A 497 -10.28 -13.05 -20.89
CA GLY A 497 -10.79 -13.61 -19.63
C GLY A 497 -9.72 -13.73 -18.55
N LEU A 498 -10.16 -13.88 -17.30
CA LEU A 498 -9.33 -13.98 -16.10
C LEU A 498 -8.13 -14.95 -16.27
N ARG A 499 -6.92 -14.50 -15.94
CA ARG A 499 -5.70 -15.33 -15.85
C ARG A 499 -5.06 -15.16 -14.48
N ILE A 500 -5.11 -16.21 -13.68
CA ILE A 500 -4.59 -16.30 -12.31
C ILE A 500 -3.72 -17.54 -12.08
N SER A 501 -3.62 -18.44 -13.08
CA SER A 501 -2.77 -19.63 -13.04
C SER A 501 -1.91 -19.76 -14.29
N MET A 502 -0.66 -20.17 -14.13
CA MET A 502 0.22 -20.51 -15.26
C MET A 502 -0.34 -21.66 -16.11
N SER A 503 -1.21 -22.50 -15.54
CA SER A 503 -1.91 -23.59 -16.25
C SER A 503 -2.84 -23.11 -17.39
N GLN A 504 -3.19 -21.83 -17.41
CA GLN A 504 -4.08 -21.21 -18.40
C GLN A 504 -3.34 -20.65 -19.65
N PHE A 505 -2.02 -20.85 -19.75
CA PHE A 505 -1.18 -20.42 -20.87
C PHE A 505 -0.53 -21.63 -21.58
N ARG A 506 -1.36 -22.62 -21.93
CA ARG A 506 -0.99 -23.78 -22.76
C ARG A 506 -1.19 -23.48 -24.24
#